data_AF-A0A920SBY8-F1
#
_entry.id   AF-A0A920SBY8-F1
#
_cell.length_a   1.000
_cell.length_b   1.000
_cell.length_c   1.000
_cell.angle_alpha   90.00
_cell.angle_beta   90.00
_cell.angle_gamma   90.00
#
_symmetry.space_group_name_H-M   'P 1'
#
loop_
_entity.id
_entity.type
_entity.pdbx_description
1 polymer ?
#
loop_
_entity_poly.entity_id
_entity_poly.type
_entity_poly.pdbx_seq_one_letter_code
_entity_poly.pdbx_strand_id
1 'polypeptide(L)' 'MKIPTNNLFLKAIEQGINFFDTADTYGDGFGEEVLAKYLGHKRNDLVIATKFGYDFYDPTPKGWPQGKTSEV' A
#
# COMPACT_ATOMS: atom_id res chain seq x y z
N MET A 1 -10.36 19.91 1.94
CA MET A 1 -8.88 19.89 1.99
C MET A 1 -8.36 19.83 0.56
N LYS A 2 -7.49 20.76 0.12
CA LYS A 2 -6.92 20.75 -1.24
C LYS A 2 -5.77 19.74 -1.31
N ILE A 3 -5.72 18.93 -2.37
CA ILE A 3 -4.59 18.03 -2.64
C ILE A 3 -3.42 18.92 -3.10
N PRO A 4 -2.27 18.93 -2.40
CA PRO A 4 -1.11 19.69 -2.85
C PRO A 4 -0.62 19.15 -4.20
N THR A 5 -0.47 20.04 -5.18
CA THR A 5 -0.09 19.71 -6.57
C THR A 5 1.34 19.20 -6.71
N ASN A 6 2.20 19.42 -5.71
CA ASN A 6 3.61 19.00 -5.73
C ASN A 6 3.85 17.80 -4.78
N ASN A 7 3.08 16.72 -4.95
CA ASN A 7 3.27 15.48 -4.19
C ASN A 7 3.83 14.36 -5.08
N LEU A 8 4.46 13.36 -4.45
CA LEU A 8 5.15 12.26 -5.11
C LEU A 8 4.27 11.52 -6.14
N PHE A 9 2.99 11.30 -5.83
CA PHE A 9 2.08 10.54 -6.67
C PHE A 9 1.75 11.26 -7.98
N LEU A 10 1.55 12.58 -7.93
CA LEU A 10 1.29 13.37 -9.14
C LEU A 10 2.52 13.39 -10.05
N LYS A 11 3.72 13.55 -9.48
CA LYS A 11 4.97 13.46 -10.26
C LYS A 11 5.15 12.08 -10.89
N ALA A 12 4.82 11.01 -10.18
CA ALA A 12 4.89 9.65 -10.73
C ALA A 12 3.99 9.52 -11.98
N ILE A 13 2.76 10.02 -11.91
CA ILE A 13 1.83 10.04 -13.05
C ILE A 13 2.36 10.90 -14.20
N GLU A 14 2.94 12.07 -13.92
CA GLU A 14 3.57 12.93 -14.94
C GLU A 14 4.73 12.23 -15.67
N GLN A 15 5.40 11.30 -15.01
CA GLN A 15 6.46 10.46 -15.60
C GLN A 15 5.92 9.19 -16.29
N GLY A 16 4.59 9.03 -16.38
CA GLY A 16 3.97 7.88 -17.05
C GLY A 16 3.82 6.62 -16.18
N ILE A 17 4.06 6.71 -14.87
CA ILE A 17 3.85 5.58 -13.96
C ILE A 17 2.34 5.37 -13.76
N ASN A 18 1.87 4.15 -14.04
CA ASN A 18 0.48 3.75 -13.85
C ASN A 18 0.30 2.52 -12.94
N PHE A 19 1.40 1.90 -12.48
CA PHE A 19 1.40 0.76 -11.57
C PHE A 19 1.82 1.19 -10.17
N PHE A 20 0.95 0.96 -9.19
CA PHE A 20 1.19 1.27 -7.77
C PHE A 20 1.02 0.03 -6.91
N ASP A 21 1.99 -0.23 -6.05
CA ASP A 21 2.01 -1.36 -5.12
C ASP A 21 1.86 -0.89 -3.68
N THR A 22 1.02 -1.57 -2.89
CA THR A 22 0.77 -1.29 -1.47
C THR A 22 0.51 -2.59 -0.70
N ALA A 23 0.19 -2.49 0.59
CA ALA A 23 -0.29 -3.58 1.42
C ALA A 23 -1.15 -3.03 2.56
N ASP A 24 -2.03 -3.88 3.09
CA ASP A 24 -2.80 -3.64 4.32
C ASP A 24 -1.90 -3.30 5.52
N THR A 25 -0.74 -3.94 5.63
CA THR A 25 0.26 -3.72 6.69
C THR A 25 1.07 -2.42 6.56
N TYR A 26 1.00 -1.71 5.43
CA TYR A 26 1.79 -0.49 5.24
C TYR A 26 1.17 0.67 6.02
N GLY A 27 1.61 0.80 7.28
CA GLY A 27 1.07 1.79 8.22
C GLY A 27 -0.36 1.46 8.65
N ASP A 28 -0.66 0.18 8.90
CA ASP A 28 -1.98 -0.31 9.34
C ASP A 28 -3.14 0.20 8.47
N GLY A 29 -2.98 0.10 7.14
CA GLY A 29 -3.92 0.55 6.12
C GLY A 29 -3.65 1.96 5.58
N PHE A 30 -2.80 2.75 6.25
CA PHE A 30 -2.55 4.13 5.85
C PHE A 30 -2.01 4.27 4.42
N GLY A 31 -1.19 3.33 3.95
CA GLY A 31 -0.69 3.32 2.57
C GLY A 31 -1.81 3.29 1.53
N GLU A 32 -2.84 2.48 1.75
CA GLU A 32 -4.00 2.38 0.87
C GLU A 32 -4.86 3.65 0.92
N GLU A 33 -5.05 4.24 2.10
CA GLU A 33 -5.77 5.50 2.27
C GLU A 33 -5.08 6.66 1.55
N VAL A 34 -3.74 6.70 1.61
CA VAL A 34 -2.94 7.71 0.89
C VAL A 34 -3.12 7.55 -0.61
N LEU A 35 -3.04 6.33 -1.16
CA LEU A 35 -3.30 6.10 -2.58
C LEU A 35 -4.72 6.53 -2.98
N ALA A 36 -5.74 6.18 -2.19
CA ALA A 36 -7.11 6.57 -2.45
C ALA A 36 -7.28 8.10 -2.46
N LYS A 37 -6.68 8.79 -1.47
CA LYS A 37 -6.73 10.25 -1.34
C LYS A 37 -6.10 10.96 -2.53
N TYR A 38 -4.93 10.52 -2.97
CA TYR A 38 -4.17 11.22 -4.00
C TYR A 38 -4.51 10.78 -5.42
N LEU A 39 -4.91 9.52 -5.62
CA LEU A 39 -5.05 8.91 -6.94
C LEU A 39 -6.48 8.41 -7.24
N GLY A 40 -7.39 8.41 -6.26
CA GLY A 40 -8.74 7.84 -6.42
C GLY A 40 -9.55 8.44 -7.57
N HIS A 41 -9.34 9.73 -7.87
CA HIS A 41 -9.99 10.42 -9.00
C HIS A 41 -9.55 9.94 -10.39
N LYS A 42 -8.48 9.14 -10.46
CA LYS A 42 -7.93 8.53 -11.69
C LYS A 42 -7.92 7.00 -11.62
N ARG A 43 -8.71 6.38 -10.73
CA ARG A 43 -8.65 4.93 -10.47
C ARG A 43 -8.69 4.06 -11.74
N ASN A 44 -9.48 4.44 -12.75
CA ASN A 44 -9.62 3.67 -13.99
C ASN A 44 -8.37 3.70 -14.88
N ASP A 45 -7.48 4.66 -14.68
CA ASP A 45 -6.23 4.80 -15.45
C ASP A 45 -5.06 4.04 -14.79
N LEU A 46 -5.30 3.40 -13.64
CA LEU A 46 -4.27 2.85 -12.76
C LEU A 46 -4.41 1.33 -12.58
N VAL A 47 -3.26 0.67 -12.52
CA VAL A 47 -3.13 -0.70 -12.01
C VAL A 47 -2.63 -0.62 -10.57
N ILE A 48 -3.42 -1.15 -9.64
CA ILE A 48 -3.08 -1.15 -8.22
C ILE A 48 -2.94 -2.61 -7.77
N ALA A 49 -1.76 -2.94 -7.26
CA ALA A 49 -1.51 -4.20 -6.55
C ALA A 49 -1.54 -3.94 -5.05
N THR A 50 -2.24 -4.79 -4.31
CA THR A 50 -2.19 -4.81 -2.84
C THR A 50 -1.84 -6.22 -2.36
N LYS A 51 -1.45 -6.33 -1.10
CA LYS A 51 -1.09 -7.58 -0.44
C LYS A 51 -1.90 -7.70 0.85
N PHE A 52 -2.18 -8.94 1.23
CA PHE A 52 -2.90 -9.29 2.44
C PHE A 52 -2.33 -10.58 3.04
N GLY A 53 -2.60 -10.82 4.32
CA GLY A 53 -2.31 -12.10 4.98
C GLY A 53 -1.62 -12.01 6.33
N TYR A 54 -1.09 -10.83 6.70
CA TYR A 54 -0.73 -10.56 8.08
C TYR A 54 -1.96 -10.10 8.84
N ASP A 55 -2.27 -10.75 9.96
CA ASP A 55 -3.24 -10.20 10.91
C ASP A 55 -2.53 -9.16 11.79
N PHE A 56 -2.53 -7.89 11.37
CA PHE A 56 -1.99 -6.77 12.14
C PHE A 56 -3.05 -6.10 13.04
N TYR A 57 -4.30 -6.60 13.01
CA TYR A 57 -5.34 -6.21 13.95
C TYR A 57 -5.25 -6.99 15.27
N ASP A 58 -4.58 -8.14 15.25
CA ASP A 58 -4.19 -8.88 16.44
C ASP A 58 -3.09 -8.13 17.22
N PRO A 59 -3.39 -7.62 18.42
CA PRO A 59 -2.40 -6.92 19.24
C PRO A 59 -1.38 -7.88 19.88
N THR A 60 -1.54 -9.20 19.68
CA THR A 60 -0.59 -10.19 20.17
C THR A 60 0.77 -9.93 19.50
N PRO A 61 1.86 -9.76 20.28
CA PRO A 61 3.18 -9.57 19.72
C PRO A 61 3.53 -10.74 18.78
N LYS A 62 3.53 -10.46 17.48
CA LYS A 62 3.97 -11.44 16.49
C LYS A 62 5.48 -11.52 16.55
N GLY A 63 5.98 -12.45 17.35
CA GLY A 63 7.31 -12.97 17.13
C GLY A 63 7.41 -13.40 15.68
N TRP A 64 8.50 -13.05 15.00
CA TRP A 64 8.89 -13.74 13.78
C TRP A 64 8.74 -15.24 14.04
N PRO A 65 8.17 -16.07 13.13
CA PRO A 65 8.12 -17.50 13.37
C PRO A 65 9.55 -18.01 13.48
N GLN A 66 10.00 -18.22 14.72
CA GLN A 66 11.21 -18.93 15.02
C GLN A 66 10.92 -20.39 14.65
N GLY A 67 11.33 -20.81 13.45
CA GLY A 67 11.33 -22.22 13.07
C GLY A 67 10.11 -22.71 12.31
N LYS A 68 9.88 -22.20 11.09
CA LYS A 68 9.31 -23.03 10.01
C LYS A 68 10.23 -23.04 8.78
N THR A 69 11.47 -23.48 8.97
CA THR A 69 12.09 -24.33 7.95
C THR A 69 11.29 -25.63 7.98
N SER A 70 10.32 -25.76 7.08
CA SER A 70 9.77 -27.08 6.82
C SER A 70 10.93 -27.91 6.28
N GLU A 71 11.23 -29.00 6.97
CA GLU A 71 11.98 -30.10 6.41
C GLU A 71 11.28 -30.51 5.11
N VAL A 72 11.96 -30.27 3.98
CA VAL A 72 11.94 -31.09 2.77
C VAL A 72 13.37 -31.22 2.26
#